data_AF-A0A9X2CKM2-F1
#
_entry.id   AF-A0A9X2CKM2-F1
#
_cell.length_a   1.000
_cell.length_b   1.000
_cell.length_c   1.000
_cell.angle_alpha   90.00
_cell.angle_beta   90.00
_cell.angle_gamma   90.00
#
_symmetry.space_group_name_H-M   'P 1'
#
loop_
_entity.id
_entity.type
_entity.pdbx_description
1 polymer ?
#
loop_
_entity_poly.entity_id
_entity_poly.type
_entity_poly.pdbx_seq_one_letter_code
_entity_poly.pdbx_strand_id
1 'polypeptide(L)'
;MFVSPALHFTTLTKRTSLIRRIYILFAGLLSVVNAHAESPVDIAPIIHLRNLVQSGNMVAGETPFSGFPFAVENNSVNKLTLYIQQGQLPPKYVIATEQLVNYFPIDKQALLDDKRTQTSELFSLNATHAPSPYNHDTHLLRIVIIASPTTTSSINWTEKVQVSLDFNPELVLEYRLIGYETQQARQHEHQHDDKLTDTHKNTITALYELRYNPHYDVERQQLKQSVVKQVRLKKTHGHQRFSDFTPYQMAVVRLHYQPDNIDGWPQAATSTTFAVSNVDGESRFEHASDDFRFAAAVAGFGQLLNHNAYLHDVDYAKLIEIAASALGNDELGQRQEFLHLMRATQLLTEP
;
A
#
# COMPACT_ATOMS: atom_id res chain seq x y z
N MET A 1 4.84 17.07 -86.77
CA MET A 1 4.90 18.55 -86.75
C MET A 1 4.89 18.95 -85.28
N PHE A 2 6.00 19.50 -84.81
CA PHE A 2 6.25 19.94 -83.43
C PHE A 2 5.45 21.20 -83.08
N VAL A 3 5.10 21.39 -81.80
CA VAL A 3 5.55 22.50 -80.92
C VAL A 3 4.88 22.36 -79.53
N SER A 4 5.69 22.49 -78.48
CA SER A 4 5.38 22.48 -77.03
C SER A 4 4.55 23.70 -76.55
N PRO A 5 4.12 23.76 -75.26
CA PRO A 5 4.99 24.40 -74.27
C PRO A 5 5.03 23.72 -72.88
N ALA A 6 6.02 24.18 -72.11
CA ALA A 6 6.39 23.80 -70.74
C ALA A 6 5.60 24.57 -69.67
N LEU A 7 5.59 24.06 -68.43
CA LEU A 7 5.32 24.76 -67.15
C LEU A 7 5.93 23.87 -66.03
N HIS A 8 7.13 24.13 -65.49
CA HIS A 8 7.55 25.07 -64.44
C HIS A 8 6.90 24.90 -63.06
N PHE A 9 7.78 24.60 -62.09
CA PHE A 9 7.61 24.58 -60.62
C PHE A 9 7.11 25.92 -60.06
N THR A 10 6.32 25.89 -58.97
CA THR A 10 6.41 26.89 -57.89
C THR A 10 5.72 26.43 -56.59
N THR A 11 6.58 26.19 -55.57
CA THR A 11 6.47 26.58 -54.16
C THR A 11 5.26 26.21 -53.28
N LEU A 12 5.52 25.18 -52.48
CA LEU A 12 5.15 24.98 -51.08
C LEU A 12 5.37 26.27 -50.24
N THR A 13 4.33 26.92 -49.71
CA THR A 13 4.36 27.74 -48.47
C THR A 13 3.00 28.37 -48.18
N LYS A 14 2.10 27.69 -47.43
CA LYS A 14 0.95 28.36 -46.76
C LYS A 14 0.17 27.55 -45.71
N ARG A 15 0.67 26.42 -45.20
CA ARG A 15 -0.06 25.57 -44.23
C ARG A 15 0.45 25.60 -42.78
N THR A 16 1.53 26.33 -42.48
CA THR A 16 2.14 26.36 -41.13
C THR A 16 1.72 27.55 -40.25
N SER A 17 1.00 28.56 -40.77
CA SER A 17 0.62 29.73 -39.95
C SER A 17 -0.78 29.67 -39.30
N LEU A 18 -1.66 28.78 -39.75
CA LEU A 18 -3.02 28.66 -39.21
C LEU A 18 -3.06 27.89 -37.89
N ILE A 19 -2.19 26.88 -37.73
CA ILE A 19 -2.13 26.03 -36.53
C ILE A 19 -1.51 26.77 -35.33
N ARG A 20 -0.57 27.70 -35.58
CA ARG A 20 0.01 28.55 -34.51
C ARG A 20 -0.95 29.64 -33.99
N ARG A 21 -1.92 30.09 -34.79
CA ARG A 21 -2.88 31.12 -34.35
C ARG A 21 -4.03 30.57 -33.51
N ILE A 22 -4.38 29.29 -33.68
CA ILE A 22 -5.40 28.62 -32.86
C ILE A 22 -4.86 28.33 -31.44
N TYR A 23 -3.55 28.03 -31.31
CA TYR A 23 -2.93 27.80 -30.01
C TYR A 23 -2.79 29.07 -29.15
N ILE A 24 -2.63 30.25 -29.76
CA ILE A 24 -2.44 31.52 -29.01
C ILE A 24 -3.78 32.11 -28.56
N LEU A 25 -4.89 31.86 -29.28
CA LEU A 25 -6.22 32.33 -28.86
C LEU A 25 -6.86 31.50 -27.75
N PHE A 26 -6.51 30.21 -27.62
CA PHE A 26 -6.97 29.37 -26.50
C PHE A 26 -6.20 29.62 -25.19
N ALA A 27 -4.95 30.08 -25.28
CA ALA A 27 -4.14 30.41 -24.11
C ALA A 27 -4.55 31.74 -23.42
N GLY A 28 -5.26 32.62 -24.13
CA GLY A 28 -5.66 33.94 -23.61
C GLY A 28 -7.01 33.99 -22.89
N LEU A 29 -7.87 32.97 -23.02
CA LEU A 29 -9.23 32.97 -22.46
C LEU A 29 -9.38 32.17 -21.16
N LEU A 30 -8.29 31.56 -20.67
CA LEU A 30 -8.29 30.77 -19.42
C LEU A 30 -7.64 31.49 -18.22
N SER A 31 -7.45 32.82 -18.29
CA SER A 31 -6.79 33.60 -17.22
C SER A 31 -7.71 34.47 -16.37
N VAL A 32 -9.04 34.41 -16.52
CA VAL A 32 -9.94 35.20 -15.65
C VAL A 32 -11.26 34.48 -15.38
N VAL A 33 -11.24 33.31 -14.72
CA VAL A 33 -12.36 32.86 -13.89
C VAL A 33 -11.82 31.99 -12.74
N ASN A 34 -12.03 32.46 -11.51
CA ASN A 34 -11.86 31.80 -10.21
C ASN A 34 -10.48 31.31 -9.79
N ALA A 35 -9.78 32.24 -9.12
CA ALA A 35 -8.90 31.94 -8.01
C ALA A 35 -9.67 31.20 -6.90
N HIS A 36 -9.44 29.88 -6.77
CA HIS A 36 -9.39 29.07 -5.55
C HIS A 36 -8.71 27.72 -5.93
N ALA A 37 -7.61 27.80 -6.68
CA ALA A 37 -6.81 26.63 -6.99
C ALA A 37 -5.97 26.30 -5.76
N GLU A 38 -6.22 25.12 -5.19
CA GLU A 38 -5.31 24.46 -4.26
C GLU A 38 -3.89 24.50 -4.81
N SER A 39 -2.92 24.72 -3.91
CA SER A 39 -1.50 24.77 -4.25
C SER A 39 -1.11 23.56 -5.12
N PRO A 40 -0.34 23.74 -6.21
CA PRO A 40 0.14 22.62 -6.99
C PRO A 40 1.06 21.80 -6.08
N VAL A 41 0.62 20.61 -5.69
CA VAL A 41 1.52 19.57 -5.18
C VAL A 41 2.50 19.31 -6.31
N ASP A 42 3.77 19.58 -6.04
CA ASP A 42 4.87 19.36 -6.97
C ASP A 42 4.92 17.85 -7.28
N ILE A 43 4.31 17.45 -8.41
CA ILE A 43 4.35 16.08 -8.92
C ILE A 43 5.74 15.89 -9.52
N ALA A 44 6.76 15.81 -8.65
CA ALA A 44 8.06 15.30 -9.04
C ALA A 44 7.85 13.91 -9.69
N PRO A 45 8.59 13.57 -10.76
CA PRO A 45 8.38 12.33 -11.49
C PRO A 45 8.44 11.16 -10.50
N ILE A 46 7.53 10.18 -10.69
CA ILE A 46 7.37 8.89 -9.99
C ILE A 46 8.71 8.22 -9.58
N ILE A 47 9.80 8.58 -10.27
CA ILE A 47 11.19 8.21 -10.06
C ILE A 47 11.73 8.59 -8.66
N HIS A 48 11.28 9.67 -8.00
CA HIS A 48 11.83 10.07 -6.69
C HIS A 48 11.15 9.45 -5.45
N LEU A 49 9.95 8.88 -5.58
CA LEU A 49 9.23 8.29 -4.45
C LEU A 49 9.72 6.87 -4.08
N ARG A 50 10.53 6.22 -4.94
CA ARG A 50 11.18 4.93 -4.64
C ARG A 50 12.05 4.97 -3.38
N ASN A 51 12.47 6.15 -2.93
CA ASN A 51 13.30 6.37 -1.74
C ASN A 51 12.49 6.74 -0.47
N LEU A 52 11.15 6.60 -0.48
CA LEU A 52 10.31 7.03 0.65
C LEU A 52 9.86 5.90 1.58
N VAL A 53 10.43 4.72 1.45
CA VAL A 53 10.17 3.66 2.42
C VAL A 53 10.98 3.95 3.67
N GLN A 54 10.32 4.57 4.63
CA GLN A 54 10.90 4.89 5.92
C GLN A 54 10.89 3.63 6.79
N SER A 55 12.04 3.32 7.41
CA SER A 55 12.22 2.13 8.22
C SER A 55 12.18 2.45 9.71
N GLY A 56 11.56 1.56 10.49
CA GLY A 56 11.44 1.71 11.94
C GLY A 56 10.14 2.39 12.37
N ASN A 57 10.06 2.74 13.65
CA ASN A 57 8.90 3.42 14.22
C ASN A 57 8.95 4.91 13.88
N MET A 58 7.86 5.43 13.32
CA MET A 58 7.72 6.82 12.89
C MET A 58 6.73 7.54 13.79
N VAL A 59 6.99 8.82 14.08
CA VAL A 59 6.05 9.70 14.80
C VAL A 59 5.22 10.46 13.77
N ALA A 60 3.90 10.23 13.74
CA ALA A 60 3.03 10.78 12.70
C ALA A 60 2.99 12.32 12.70
N GLY A 61 3.12 12.95 13.87
CA GLY A 61 3.16 14.42 13.99
C GLY A 61 4.42 15.05 13.37
N GLU A 62 5.51 14.28 13.24
CA GLU A 62 6.77 14.74 12.64
C GLU A 62 6.86 14.32 11.18
N THR A 63 6.57 13.04 10.93
CA THR A 63 6.60 12.44 9.60
C THR A 63 5.29 11.69 9.39
N PRO A 64 4.26 12.32 8.78
CA PRO A 64 2.94 11.70 8.62
C PRO A 64 2.85 10.74 7.43
N PHE A 65 3.95 10.51 6.69
CA PHE A 65 3.90 9.85 5.38
C PHE A 65 4.65 8.52 5.37
N SER A 66 4.03 7.47 4.82
CA SER A 66 4.67 6.19 4.50
C SER A 66 4.49 5.85 3.02
N GLY A 67 5.44 5.15 2.41
CA GLY A 67 5.33 4.66 1.04
C GLY A 67 5.84 3.23 0.89
N PHE A 68 5.32 2.50 -0.10
CA PHE A 68 5.84 1.19 -0.50
C PHE A 68 5.51 0.89 -1.98
N PRO A 69 6.32 0.07 -2.66
CA PRO A 69 6.03 -0.38 -4.02
C PRO A 69 4.83 -1.34 -4.04
N PHE A 70 4.03 -1.29 -5.11
CA PHE A 70 2.94 -2.25 -5.31
C PHE A 70 3.47 -3.67 -5.64
N ALA A 71 4.60 -3.77 -6.35
CA ALA A 71 5.25 -5.05 -6.58
C ALA A 71 6.07 -5.50 -5.39
N VAL A 72 5.92 -6.77 -5.05
CA VAL A 72 6.74 -7.48 -4.09
C VAL A 72 7.18 -8.80 -4.72
N GLU A 73 8.47 -9.12 -4.60
CA GLU A 73 9.01 -10.43 -4.98
C GLU A 73 8.51 -11.52 -4.02
N ASN A 74 8.52 -12.79 -4.41
CA ASN A 74 7.93 -13.88 -3.61
C ASN A 74 8.90 -15.02 -3.29
N ASN A 75 10.22 -14.77 -3.31
CA ASN A 75 11.22 -15.83 -3.15
C ASN A 75 11.50 -16.24 -1.69
N SER A 76 11.02 -15.44 -0.72
CA SER A 76 11.34 -15.65 0.70
C SER A 76 10.83 -16.97 1.28
N VAL A 77 9.68 -17.50 0.83
CA VAL A 77 9.22 -18.83 1.27
C VAL A 77 10.17 -19.91 0.78
N ASN A 78 10.60 -19.87 -0.48
CA ASN A 78 11.58 -20.82 -1.01
C ASN A 78 12.93 -20.73 -0.29
N LYS A 79 13.43 -19.51 -0.04
CA LYS A 79 14.66 -19.29 0.75
C LYS A 79 14.52 -19.92 2.13
N LEU A 80 13.42 -19.64 2.83
CA LEU A 80 13.15 -20.20 4.16
C LEU A 80 13.14 -21.73 4.11
N THR A 81 12.39 -22.33 3.18
CA THR A 81 12.32 -23.79 3.01
C THR A 81 13.72 -24.40 2.85
N LEU A 82 14.58 -23.80 2.03
CA LEU A 82 15.95 -24.29 1.81
C LEU A 82 16.78 -24.27 3.10
N TYR A 83 16.73 -23.19 3.88
CA TYR A 83 17.45 -23.11 5.17
C TYR A 83 16.95 -24.17 6.15
N ILE A 84 15.63 -24.31 6.29
CA ILE A 84 15.03 -25.26 7.22
C ILE A 84 15.32 -26.71 6.81
N GLN A 85 15.30 -27.03 5.51
CA GLN A 85 15.70 -28.35 5.00
C GLN A 85 17.18 -28.68 5.28
N GLN A 86 18.04 -27.67 5.39
CA GLN A 86 19.44 -27.81 5.77
C GLN A 86 19.64 -27.88 7.30
N GLY A 87 18.57 -27.79 8.09
CA GLY A 87 18.63 -27.76 9.55
C GLY A 87 19.26 -26.47 10.09
N GLN A 88 19.16 -25.37 9.35
CA GLN A 88 19.76 -24.09 9.71
C GLN A 88 18.69 -22.99 9.78
N LEU A 89 18.91 -22.02 10.67
CA LEU A 89 18.13 -20.78 10.68
C LEU A 89 18.69 -19.83 9.62
N PRO A 90 17.81 -19.12 8.88
CA PRO A 90 18.27 -18.09 7.95
C PRO A 90 18.99 -16.97 8.72
N PRO A 91 20.07 -16.38 8.16
CA PRO A 91 20.65 -15.17 8.72
C PRO A 91 19.63 -14.02 8.76
N LYS A 92 19.86 -13.08 9.69
CA LYS A 92 19.03 -11.88 9.85
C LYS A 92 18.86 -11.14 8.51
N TYR A 93 17.62 -10.76 8.20
CA TYR A 93 17.21 -10.02 7.00
C TYR A 93 17.29 -10.75 5.66
N VAL A 94 17.67 -12.04 5.64
CA VAL A 94 17.65 -12.86 4.42
C VAL A 94 16.21 -13.20 3.99
N ILE A 95 15.31 -13.34 4.97
CA ILE A 95 13.89 -13.58 4.73
C ILE A 95 13.15 -12.26 4.86
N ALA A 96 12.58 -11.82 3.74
CA ALA A 96 11.87 -10.56 3.65
C ALA A 96 10.40 -10.74 4.07
N THR A 97 10.00 -10.08 5.16
CA THR A 97 8.69 -10.29 5.79
C THR A 97 7.52 -9.88 4.88
N GLU A 98 7.68 -8.81 4.11
CA GLU A 98 6.68 -8.36 3.13
C GLU A 98 6.47 -9.38 2.02
N GLN A 99 7.52 -10.11 1.61
CA GLN A 99 7.42 -11.17 0.62
C GLN A 99 6.68 -12.40 1.17
N LEU A 100 6.90 -12.74 2.45
CA LEU A 100 6.15 -13.80 3.11
C LEU A 100 4.66 -13.45 3.19
N VAL A 101 4.32 -12.23 3.62
CA VAL A 101 2.92 -11.77 3.75
C VAL A 101 2.20 -11.82 2.40
N ASN A 102 2.89 -11.49 1.30
CA ASN A 102 2.33 -11.46 -0.05
C ASN A 102 2.48 -12.77 -0.83
N TYR A 103 2.97 -13.84 -0.20
CA TYR A 103 3.11 -15.15 -0.85
C TYR A 103 1.78 -15.88 -1.00
N PHE A 104 0.87 -15.73 -0.02
CA PHE A 104 -0.34 -16.55 0.07
C PHE A 104 -1.51 -15.95 -0.73
N PRO A 105 -2.31 -16.80 -1.39
CA PRO A 105 -3.55 -16.35 -2.01
C PRO A 105 -4.51 -15.83 -0.94
N ILE A 106 -5.29 -14.82 -1.34
CA ILE A 106 -6.35 -14.23 -0.53
C ILE A 106 -7.68 -14.37 -1.27
N ASP A 107 -8.78 -14.47 -0.50
CA ASP A 107 -10.12 -14.50 -1.09
C ASP A 107 -10.51 -13.08 -1.55
N LYS A 108 -10.21 -12.79 -2.82
CA LYS A 108 -10.50 -11.49 -3.43
C LYS A 108 -11.99 -11.20 -3.47
N GLN A 109 -12.84 -12.21 -3.67
CA GLN A 109 -14.28 -11.99 -3.75
C GLN A 109 -14.83 -11.60 -2.37
N ALA A 110 -14.44 -12.33 -1.31
CA ALA A 110 -14.81 -11.97 0.05
C ALA A 110 -14.34 -10.56 0.43
N LEU A 111 -13.16 -10.13 -0.03
CA LEU A 111 -12.70 -8.76 0.16
C LEU A 111 -13.52 -7.75 -0.62
N LEU A 112 -13.84 -8.01 -1.90
CA LEU A 112 -14.64 -7.10 -2.71
C LEU A 112 -16.07 -6.93 -2.18
N ASP A 113 -16.63 -7.98 -1.56
CA ASP A 113 -17.96 -7.96 -0.94
C ASP A 113 -17.96 -7.34 0.47
N ASP A 114 -16.79 -7.10 1.06
CA ASP A 114 -16.66 -6.46 2.37
C ASP A 114 -17.06 -4.98 2.28
N LYS A 115 -17.97 -4.55 3.17
CA LYS A 115 -18.44 -3.15 3.27
C LYS A 115 -17.32 -2.12 3.48
N ARG A 116 -16.15 -2.55 3.95
CA ARG A 116 -14.96 -1.70 4.18
C ARG A 116 -14.18 -1.43 2.89
N THR A 117 -14.50 -2.16 1.82
CA THR A 117 -13.82 -2.03 0.54
C THR A 117 -14.35 -0.83 -0.23
N GLN A 118 -13.41 0.02 -0.65
CA GLN A 118 -13.67 1.13 -1.55
C GLN A 118 -13.12 0.79 -2.92
N THR A 119 -13.93 1.00 -3.96
CA THR A 119 -13.58 0.67 -5.33
C THR A 119 -13.59 1.91 -6.21
N SER A 120 -12.51 2.07 -6.96
CA SER A 120 -12.34 3.01 -8.06
C SER A 120 -12.35 2.24 -9.39
N GLU A 121 -12.12 2.93 -10.51
CA GLU A 121 -12.05 2.30 -11.83
C GLU A 121 -10.99 1.18 -11.92
N LEU A 122 -9.81 1.41 -11.36
CA LEU A 122 -8.64 0.54 -11.55
C LEU A 122 -8.20 -0.18 -10.28
N PHE A 123 -8.70 0.23 -9.12
CA PHE A 123 -8.25 -0.29 -7.84
C PHE A 123 -9.41 -0.44 -6.87
N SER A 124 -9.37 -1.52 -6.10
CA SER A 124 -10.13 -1.66 -4.87
C SER A 124 -9.17 -1.68 -3.68
N LEU A 125 -9.56 -1.02 -2.60
CA LEU A 125 -8.81 -0.99 -1.35
C LEU A 125 -9.70 -1.47 -0.21
N ASN A 126 -9.26 -2.52 0.48
CA ASN A 126 -9.81 -2.96 1.74
C ASN A 126 -8.85 -2.56 2.87
N ALA A 127 -9.37 -1.87 3.88
CA ALA A 127 -8.61 -1.55 5.09
C ALA A 127 -9.30 -2.15 6.31
N THR A 128 -8.55 -2.94 7.08
CA THR A 128 -9.04 -3.55 8.32
C THR A 128 -8.01 -3.32 9.42
N HIS A 129 -8.45 -3.03 10.64
CA HIS A 129 -7.54 -2.94 11.78
C HIS A 129 -8.10 -3.64 13.01
N ALA A 130 -7.23 -4.04 13.93
CA ALA A 130 -7.57 -4.70 15.17
C ALA A 130 -6.48 -4.44 16.23
N PRO A 131 -6.71 -4.70 17.53
CA PRO A 131 -5.62 -4.76 18.51
C PRO A 131 -4.49 -5.67 18.01
N SER A 132 -3.24 -5.27 18.24
CA SER A 132 -2.08 -6.03 17.79
C SER A 132 -1.89 -7.29 18.64
N PRO A 133 -1.60 -8.45 18.03
CA PRO A 133 -1.21 -9.64 18.79
C PRO A 133 0.25 -9.58 19.27
N TYR A 134 1.00 -8.53 18.93
CA TYR A 134 2.44 -8.40 19.23
C TYR A 134 2.74 -7.58 20.49
N ASN A 135 1.87 -6.60 20.76
CA ASN A 135 2.00 -5.62 21.82
C ASN A 135 0.60 -5.07 22.17
N HIS A 136 0.23 -5.10 23.44
CA HIS A 136 -1.09 -4.66 23.92
C HIS A 136 -1.39 -3.17 23.70
N ASP A 137 -0.37 -2.33 23.52
CA ASP A 137 -0.53 -0.90 23.29
C ASP A 137 -0.73 -0.51 21.82
N THR A 138 -0.55 -1.47 20.90
CA THR A 138 -0.55 -1.19 19.47
C THR A 138 -1.76 -1.82 18.79
N HIS A 139 -2.07 -1.31 17.61
CA HIS A 139 -3.06 -1.85 16.71
C HIS A 139 -2.38 -2.27 15.42
N LEU A 140 -2.86 -3.36 14.84
CA LEU A 140 -2.43 -3.79 13.52
C LEU A 140 -3.43 -3.25 12.50
N LEU A 141 -2.94 -2.54 11.48
CA LEU A 141 -3.70 -2.09 10.32
C LEU A 141 -3.23 -2.89 9.09
N ARG A 142 -4.16 -3.56 8.43
CA ARG A 142 -3.96 -4.21 7.14
C ARG A 142 -4.58 -3.39 6.03
N ILE A 143 -3.78 -3.11 5.01
CA ILE A 143 -4.22 -2.53 3.75
C ILE A 143 -4.06 -3.60 2.67
N VAL A 144 -5.16 -3.95 2.02
CA VAL A 144 -5.15 -4.83 0.85
C VAL A 144 -5.59 -4.01 -0.36
N ILE A 145 -4.78 -4.01 -1.41
CA ILE A 145 -5.08 -3.33 -2.66
C ILE A 145 -5.17 -4.38 -3.75
N ILE A 146 -6.27 -4.34 -4.50
CA ILE A 146 -6.54 -5.20 -5.65
C ILE A 146 -6.58 -4.29 -6.88
N ALA A 147 -5.67 -4.49 -7.82
CA ALA A 147 -5.69 -3.85 -9.12
C ALA A 147 -6.59 -4.63 -10.08
N SER A 148 -7.53 -3.93 -10.71
CA SER A 148 -8.49 -4.49 -11.66
C SER A 148 -8.09 -4.03 -13.07
N PRO A 149 -7.42 -4.87 -13.88
CA PRO A 149 -7.11 -4.51 -15.25
C PRO A 149 -8.43 -4.32 -16.03
N THR A 150 -8.53 -3.22 -16.77
CA THR A 150 -9.68 -2.92 -17.63
C THR A 150 -9.35 -3.20 -19.10
N THR A 151 -10.37 -3.32 -19.94
CA THR A 151 -10.20 -3.53 -21.39
C THR A 151 -9.60 -2.33 -22.12
N THR A 152 -9.58 -1.16 -21.48
CA THR A 152 -9.18 0.13 -22.07
C THR A 152 -7.81 0.62 -21.62
N SER A 153 -7.17 -0.03 -20.64
CA SER A 153 -5.84 0.34 -20.16
C SER A 153 -5.09 -0.88 -19.64
N SER A 154 -3.93 -1.18 -20.22
CA SER A 154 -2.96 -2.08 -19.59
C SER A 154 -2.00 -1.22 -18.77
N ILE A 155 -1.89 -1.49 -17.48
CA ILE A 155 -0.86 -0.88 -16.64
C ILE A 155 0.08 -2.01 -16.24
N ASN A 156 1.38 -1.80 -16.41
CA ASN A 156 2.36 -2.66 -15.76
C ASN A 156 2.37 -2.34 -14.26
N TRP A 157 1.38 -2.86 -13.52
CA TRP A 157 1.11 -2.50 -12.13
C TRP A 157 2.31 -2.74 -11.21
N THR A 158 3.18 -3.68 -11.57
CA THR A 158 4.37 -4.02 -10.79
C THR A 158 5.47 -2.96 -10.86
N GLU A 159 5.57 -2.24 -11.97
CA GLU A 159 6.64 -1.24 -12.17
C GLU A 159 6.15 0.21 -12.03
N LYS A 160 4.87 0.45 -12.33
CA LYS A 160 4.30 1.78 -12.51
C LYS A 160 3.29 2.19 -11.44
N VAL A 161 3.18 1.44 -10.34
CA VAL A 161 2.30 1.79 -9.21
C VAL A 161 3.11 1.92 -7.93
N GLN A 162 2.91 3.04 -7.25
CA GLN A 162 3.45 3.30 -5.92
C GLN A 162 2.33 3.62 -4.96
N VAL A 163 2.42 3.08 -3.77
CA VAL A 163 1.43 3.30 -2.72
C VAL A 163 2.02 4.25 -1.69
N SER A 164 1.22 5.21 -1.26
CA SER A 164 1.54 6.12 -0.18
C SER A 164 0.40 6.20 0.83
N LEU A 165 0.73 6.42 2.08
CA LEU A 165 -0.21 6.63 3.17
C LEU A 165 0.16 7.93 3.89
N ASP A 166 -0.82 8.80 4.09
CA ASP A 166 -0.72 9.91 5.03
C ASP A 166 -1.54 9.60 6.27
N PHE A 167 -0.88 9.55 7.42
CA PHE A 167 -1.51 9.35 8.71
C PHE A 167 -2.01 10.66 9.30
N ASN A 168 -3.15 10.59 9.97
CA ASN A 168 -3.71 11.68 10.74
C ASN A 168 -3.07 11.70 12.14
N PRO A 169 -2.22 12.70 12.48
CA PRO A 169 -1.52 12.74 13.77
C PRO A 169 -2.45 12.99 14.98
N GLU A 170 -3.68 13.46 14.74
CA GLU A 170 -4.70 13.58 15.78
C GLU A 170 -5.18 12.20 16.25
N LEU A 171 -5.10 11.18 15.39
CA LEU A 171 -5.56 9.81 15.67
C LEU A 171 -4.41 8.84 15.88
N VAL A 172 -3.38 8.93 15.06
CA VAL A 172 -2.23 8.02 15.05
C VAL A 172 -1.04 8.78 15.63
N LEU A 173 -0.47 8.30 16.73
CA LEU A 173 0.71 8.87 17.35
C LEU A 173 1.98 8.36 16.65
N GLU A 174 2.06 7.05 16.51
CA GLU A 174 3.19 6.35 15.88
C GLU A 174 2.69 5.31 14.89
N TYR A 175 3.51 5.04 13.87
CA TYR A 175 3.29 3.95 12.95
C TYR A 175 4.59 3.28 12.53
N ARG A 176 4.50 2.01 12.13
CA ARG A 176 5.60 1.26 11.54
C ARG A 176 5.09 0.38 10.42
N LEU A 177 5.66 0.51 9.23
CA LEU A 177 5.43 -0.41 8.12
C LEU A 177 6.23 -1.70 8.35
N ILE A 178 5.53 -2.83 8.50
CA ILE A 178 6.15 -4.12 8.79
C ILE A 178 6.76 -4.73 7.52
N GLY A 179 8.01 -5.16 7.61
CA GLY A 179 8.72 -5.87 6.55
C GLY A 179 9.52 -4.99 5.60
N TYR A 180 9.59 -3.68 5.82
CA TYR A 180 10.37 -2.78 4.97
C TYR A 180 11.55 -2.12 5.70
N GLU A 181 12.03 -2.74 6.77
CA GLU A 181 13.00 -2.14 7.69
C GLU A 181 14.42 -2.01 7.12
N THR A 182 14.78 -2.81 6.10
CA THR A 182 16.16 -2.87 5.57
C THR A 182 16.19 -2.81 4.05
N GLN A 183 15.81 -1.67 3.48
CA GLN A 183 15.92 -1.44 2.03
C GLN A 183 17.35 -1.58 1.48
N GLN A 184 18.38 -1.25 2.29
CA GLN A 184 19.79 -1.33 1.85
C GLN A 184 20.27 -2.76 1.56
N ALA A 185 19.80 -3.76 2.32
CA ALA A 185 20.13 -5.16 2.06
C ALA A 185 19.52 -5.68 0.72
N ARG A 186 18.46 -5.01 0.24
CA ARG A 186 17.68 -5.43 -0.93
C ARG A 186 18.14 -4.79 -2.23
N GLN A 187 19.02 -3.78 -2.18
CA GLN A 187 19.56 -3.14 -3.39
C GLN A 187 20.34 -4.12 -4.29
N HIS A 188 20.83 -5.23 -3.73
CA HIS A 188 21.63 -6.23 -4.45
C HIS A 188 20.83 -7.40 -5.03
N GLU A 189 19.51 -7.52 -4.77
CA GLU A 189 18.72 -8.71 -5.15
C GLU A 189 17.81 -8.53 -6.37
N HIS A 190 17.97 -7.46 -7.16
CA HIS A 190 17.11 -7.12 -8.31
C HIS A 190 17.24 -8.06 -9.54
N GLN A 191 16.99 -9.36 -9.37
CA GLN A 191 16.65 -10.28 -10.45
C GLN A 191 15.20 -10.72 -10.24
N HIS A 192 14.29 -10.08 -10.96
CA HIS A 192 12.89 -10.51 -11.00
C HIS A 192 12.81 -11.93 -11.56
N ASP A 193 12.56 -12.92 -10.69
CA ASP A 193 12.16 -14.25 -11.13
C ASP A 193 10.66 -14.20 -11.47
N ASP A 194 10.31 -14.51 -12.71
CA ASP A 194 9.00 -14.28 -13.33
C ASP A 194 7.92 -15.28 -12.86
N LYS A 195 8.14 -15.91 -11.70
CA LYS A 195 7.34 -17.03 -11.17
C LYS A 195 6.33 -16.62 -10.10
N LEU A 196 5.76 -15.43 -10.23
CA LEU A 196 4.43 -15.19 -9.68
C LEU A 196 3.44 -15.88 -10.64
N THR A 197 2.64 -16.82 -10.14
CA THR A 197 1.45 -17.25 -10.87
C THR A 197 0.61 -15.98 -11.13
N ASP A 198 0.09 -15.84 -12.35
CA ASP A 198 -0.61 -14.66 -12.87
C ASP A 198 -1.67 -14.09 -11.89
N THR A 199 -2.26 -14.97 -11.07
CA THR A 199 -3.27 -14.65 -10.06
C THR A 199 -2.79 -13.78 -8.89
N HIS A 200 -1.48 -13.67 -8.62
CA HIS A 200 -0.95 -12.88 -7.47
C HIS A 200 -0.39 -11.52 -7.89
N LYS A 201 -0.22 -11.27 -9.20
CA LYS A 201 0.46 -10.06 -9.72
C LYS A 201 -0.31 -8.75 -9.52
N ASN A 202 -1.61 -8.82 -9.26
CA ASN A 202 -2.49 -7.64 -9.16
C ASN A 202 -3.00 -7.38 -7.73
N THR A 203 -2.35 -7.92 -6.70
CA THR A 203 -2.79 -7.74 -5.33
C THR A 203 -1.61 -7.57 -4.40
N ILE A 204 -1.71 -6.60 -3.48
CA ILE A 204 -0.69 -6.35 -2.47
C ILE A 204 -1.36 -6.17 -1.10
N THR A 205 -0.74 -6.76 -0.09
CA THR A 205 -1.05 -6.61 1.32
C THR A 205 0.10 -5.91 2.03
N ALA A 206 -0.20 -4.82 2.72
CA ALA A 206 0.72 -4.15 3.62
C ALA A 206 0.16 -4.17 5.05
N LEU A 207 1.05 -4.35 6.02
CA LEU A 207 0.72 -4.33 7.44
C LEU A 207 1.46 -3.19 8.13
N TYR A 208 0.71 -2.41 8.88
CA TYR A 208 1.22 -1.35 9.74
C TYR A 208 0.93 -1.69 11.20
N GLU A 209 1.90 -1.50 12.06
CA GLU A 209 1.66 -1.41 13.50
C GLU A 209 1.49 0.06 13.88
N LEU A 210 0.42 0.39 14.61
CA LEU A 210 0.03 1.74 14.96
C LEU A 210 -0.09 1.90 16.48
N ARG A 211 0.32 3.05 17.00
CA ARG A 211 -0.07 3.51 18.35
C ARG A 211 -1.04 4.66 18.19
N TYR A 212 -2.21 4.59 18.81
CA TYR A 212 -3.15 5.71 18.77
C TYR A 212 -2.71 6.86 19.67
N ASN A 213 -3.10 8.07 19.28
CA ASN A 213 -2.92 9.24 20.13
C ASN A 213 -3.84 9.10 21.36
N PRO A 214 -3.30 9.12 22.60
CA PRO A 214 -4.13 8.94 23.80
C PRO A 214 -5.21 10.01 23.96
N HIS A 215 -5.02 11.21 23.39
CA HIS A 215 -6.07 12.24 23.36
C HIS A 215 -7.28 11.79 22.55
N TYR A 216 -7.08 10.96 21.53
CA TYR A 216 -8.17 10.39 20.75
C TYR A 216 -9.03 9.43 21.57
N ASP A 217 -8.44 8.57 22.40
CA ASP A 217 -9.20 7.63 23.22
C ASP A 217 -10.06 8.36 24.27
N VAL A 218 -9.53 9.45 24.83
CA VAL A 218 -10.29 10.33 25.74
C VAL A 218 -11.46 10.97 25.02
N GLU A 219 -11.28 11.51 23.82
CA GLU A 219 -12.37 12.05 23.02
C GLU A 219 -13.36 10.98 22.54
N ARG A 220 -12.93 9.76 22.17
CA ARG A 220 -13.80 8.63 21.83
C ARG A 220 -14.69 8.23 23.01
N GLN A 221 -14.13 8.15 24.22
CA GLN A 221 -14.89 7.83 25.42
C GLN A 221 -15.89 8.95 25.75
N GLN A 222 -15.47 10.21 25.62
CA GLN A 222 -16.37 11.36 25.79
C GLN A 222 -17.42 11.43 24.68
N LEU A 223 -17.09 11.13 23.42
CA LEU A 223 -18.01 11.13 22.28
C LEU A 223 -19.00 9.97 22.38
N LYS A 224 -18.60 8.77 22.80
CA LYS A 224 -19.53 7.66 23.12
C LYS A 224 -20.53 8.05 24.21
N GLN A 225 -20.11 8.86 25.19
CA GLN A 225 -21.01 9.45 26.20
C GLN A 225 -21.85 10.62 25.63
N SER A 226 -21.32 11.32 24.61
CA SER A 226 -21.92 12.50 23.98
C SER A 226 -22.74 12.20 22.73
N VAL A 227 -22.89 10.95 22.28
CA VAL A 227 -23.83 10.60 21.17
C VAL A 227 -25.29 10.92 21.55
N VAL A 228 -25.58 11.30 22.80
CA VAL A 228 -26.86 11.92 23.23
C VAL A 228 -26.98 13.41 22.82
N LYS A 229 -25.91 14.09 22.39
CA LYS A 229 -25.98 15.49 21.95
C LYS A 229 -24.90 15.80 20.91
N GLN A 230 -25.36 15.99 19.68
CA GLN A 230 -24.58 16.47 18.54
C GLN A 230 -23.62 17.60 18.94
N VAL A 231 -22.33 17.46 18.61
CA VAL A 231 -21.42 18.60 18.60
C VAL A 231 -20.58 18.61 17.34
N ARG A 232 -20.65 19.76 16.67
CA ARG A 232 -19.90 20.19 15.50
C ARG A 232 -18.58 20.78 16.03
N LEU A 233 -17.45 20.14 15.73
CA LEU A 233 -16.14 20.60 16.21
C LEU A 233 -15.73 21.91 15.51
N LYS A 234 -15.32 22.90 16.32
CA LYS A 234 -14.76 24.18 15.86
C LYS A 234 -13.25 24.03 15.63
N LYS A 235 -12.76 24.54 14.49
CA LYS A 235 -11.34 24.60 14.13
C LYS A 235 -10.57 25.55 15.06
N THR A 236 -9.53 25.05 15.72
CA THR A 236 -8.50 25.85 16.40
C THR A 236 -7.30 26.01 15.46
N HIS A 237 -6.69 27.20 15.48
CA HIS A 237 -5.66 27.62 14.54
C HIS A 237 -4.30 27.01 14.94
N GLY A 238 -3.56 26.44 13.98
CA GLY A 238 -2.15 26.12 14.25
C GLY A 238 -1.41 25.17 13.32
N HIS A 239 -2.03 24.30 12.51
CA HIS A 239 -1.30 23.49 11.51
C HIS A 239 -2.17 23.30 10.26
N GLN A 240 -1.86 24.06 9.20
CA GLN A 240 -2.61 24.09 7.93
C GLN A 240 -2.47 22.83 7.04
N ARG A 241 -1.84 21.74 7.51
CA ARG A 241 -1.61 20.52 6.71
C ARG A 241 -2.55 19.35 7.01
N PHE A 242 -3.29 19.39 8.12
CA PHE A 242 -4.11 18.25 8.57
C PHE A 242 -5.62 18.50 8.48
N SER A 243 -6.02 19.56 7.76
CA SER A 243 -7.43 20.00 7.65
C SER A 243 -8.34 19.09 6.81
N ASP A 244 -7.78 18.05 6.20
CA ASP A 244 -8.43 17.29 5.13
C ASP A 244 -8.94 15.93 5.62
N PHE A 245 -8.57 15.52 6.85
CA PHE A 245 -9.08 14.31 7.47
C PHE A 245 -10.46 14.54 8.08
N THR A 246 -11.38 13.61 7.82
CA THR A 246 -12.62 13.56 8.60
C THR A 246 -12.35 13.05 10.04
N PRO A 247 -13.23 13.32 11.03
CA PRO A 247 -12.97 13.02 12.45
C PRO A 247 -12.67 11.55 12.81
N TYR A 248 -12.92 10.62 11.89
CA TYR A 248 -12.70 9.18 12.08
C TYR A 248 -11.64 8.62 11.13
N GLN A 249 -11.01 9.46 10.31
CA GLN A 249 -10.10 9.00 9.28
C GLN A 249 -8.68 8.96 9.81
N MET A 250 -8.15 7.75 10.02
CA MET A 250 -6.80 7.53 10.52
C MET A 250 -5.72 7.75 9.45
N ALA A 251 -6.06 7.52 8.17
CA ALA A 251 -5.13 7.71 7.08
C ALA A 251 -5.83 7.97 5.73
N VAL A 252 -5.07 8.50 4.78
CA VAL A 252 -5.41 8.53 3.35
C VAL A 252 -4.40 7.65 2.63
N VAL A 253 -4.87 6.67 1.86
CA VAL A 253 -4.01 5.89 0.97
C VAL A 253 -4.09 6.52 -0.42
N ARG A 254 -2.95 6.85 -1.04
CA ARG A 254 -2.88 7.29 -2.44
C ARG A 254 -2.07 6.32 -3.27
N LEU A 255 -2.64 5.89 -4.38
CA LEU A 255 -1.98 5.08 -5.39
C LEU A 255 -1.56 6.02 -6.51
N HIS A 256 -0.27 6.18 -6.70
CA HIS A 256 0.32 6.95 -7.79
C HIS A 256 0.62 5.99 -8.93
N TYR A 257 0.10 6.27 -10.13
CA TYR A 257 0.27 5.39 -11.27
C TYR A 257 0.28 6.13 -12.59
N GLN A 258 0.84 5.47 -13.60
CA GLN A 258 0.91 5.98 -14.97
C GLN A 258 0.39 4.91 -15.93
N PRO A 259 -0.85 5.05 -16.44
CA PRO A 259 -1.39 4.12 -17.43
C PRO A 259 -0.61 4.16 -18.75
N ASP A 260 -0.47 3.01 -19.39
CA ASP A 260 -0.06 2.94 -20.78
C ASP A 260 -1.30 3.07 -21.68
N ASN A 261 -1.21 3.92 -22.70
CA ASN A 261 -2.25 3.98 -23.72
C ASN A 261 -2.19 2.71 -24.60
N ILE A 262 -3.31 2.32 -25.21
CA ILE A 262 -3.39 1.17 -26.13
C ILE A 262 -2.40 1.32 -27.31
N ASP A 263 -2.08 2.56 -27.66
CA ASP A 263 -1.16 3.03 -28.69
C ASP A 263 0.30 3.20 -28.19
N GLY A 264 0.61 2.79 -26.96
CA GLY A 264 1.97 2.67 -26.41
C GLY A 264 2.59 3.95 -25.86
N TRP A 265 1.87 5.08 -25.90
CA TRP A 265 2.32 6.33 -25.30
C TRP A 265 1.98 6.37 -23.80
N PRO A 266 2.91 6.80 -22.92
CA PRO A 266 2.61 6.92 -21.50
C PRO A 266 1.66 8.10 -21.25
N GLN A 267 0.60 7.89 -20.46
CA GLN A 267 -0.28 8.98 -20.02
C GLN A 267 0.39 9.83 -18.92
N ALA A 268 -0.21 10.97 -18.55
CA ALA A 268 0.26 11.71 -17.39
C ALA A 268 0.16 10.85 -16.12
N ALA A 269 1.12 11.00 -15.21
CA ALA A 269 1.01 10.42 -13.88
C ALA A 269 -0.28 10.93 -13.21
N THR A 270 -1.03 10.01 -12.62
CA THR A 270 -2.29 10.29 -11.93
C THR A 270 -2.29 9.60 -10.58
N SER A 271 -3.29 9.92 -9.75
CA SER A 271 -3.47 9.27 -8.46
C SER A 271 -4.93 8.99 -8.12
N THR A 272 -5.14 7.91 -7.38
CA THR A 272 -6.43 7.57 -6.77
C THR A 272 -6.27 7.52 -5.26
N THR A 273 -7.24 8.08 -4.54
CA THR A 273 -7.20 8.18 -3.08
C THR A 273 -8.30 7.37 -2.41
N PHE A 274 -7.99 6.73 -1.29
CA PHE A 274 -8.92 6.01 -0.44
C PHE A 274 -8.78 6.46 1.01
N ALA A 275 -9.91 6.57 1.71
CA ALA A 275 -9.92 6.94 3.13
C ALA A 275 -9.82 5.70 4.01
N VAL A 276 -8.97 5.72 5.05
CA VAL A 276 -8.93 4.65 6.05
C VAL A 276 -9.58 5.16 7.33
N SER A 277 -10.69 4.52 7.71
CA SER A 277 -11.50 4.89 8.87
C SER A 277 -11.14 4.04 10.10
N ASN A 278 -11.17 4.66 11.28
CA ASN A 278 -10.95 4.01 12.56
C ASN A 278 -12.22 3.39 13.18
N VAL A 279 -13.38 3.55 12.53
CA VAL A 279 -14.65 2.97 13.00
C VAL A 279 -14.88 1.56 12.46
N ASP A 280 -14.10 1.15 11.47
CA ASP A 280 -14.25 -0.12 10.74
C ASP A 280 -13.34 -1.24 11.28
N GLY A 281 -12.82 -1.06 12.48
CA GLY A 281 -11.90 -1.98 13.13
C GLY A 281 -12.62 -3.08 13.91
N GLU A 282 -11.92 -4.20 14.07
CA GLU A 282 -12.33 -5.24 14.98
C GLU A 282 -12.02 -4.82 16.42
N SER A 283 -12.98 -5.04 17.31
CA SER A 283 -12.77 -4.80 18.75
C SER A 283 -11.74 -5.74 19.38
N ARG A 284 -11.49 -6.88 18.73
CA ARG A 284 -10.61 -7.95 19.19
C ARG A 284 -9.91 -8.57 17.99
N PHE A 285 -8.64 -8.90 18.15
CA PHE A 285 -7.86 -9.54 17.08
C PHE A 285 -8.46 -10.89 16.64
N GLU A 286 -9.05 -11.65 17.56
CA GLU A 286 -9.63 -12.96 17.24
C GLU A 286 -10.87 -12.88 16.34
N HIS A 287 -11.52 -11.70 16.25
CA HIS A 287 -12.67 -11.49 15.36
C HIS A 287 -12.27 -11.05 13.94
N ALA A 288 -10.99 -10.74 13.71
CA ALA A 288 -10.49 -10.47 12.37
C ALA A 288 -10.69 -11.67 11.45
N SER A 289 -10.73 -11.47 10.14
CA SER A 289 -10.85 -12.58 9.18
C SER A 289 -9.64 -13.53 9.25
N ASP A 290 -9.83 -14.77 8.82
CA ASP A 290 -8.74 -15.76 8.76
C ASP A 290 -7.55 -15.23 7.95
N ASP A 291 -7.80 -14.59 6.81
CA ASP A 291 -6.76 -13.95 6.01
C ASP A 291 -5.99 -12.86 6.76
N PHE A 292 -6.66 -12.06 7.58
CA PHE A 292 -5.98 -11.03 8.37
C PHE A 292 -5.17 -11.67 9.52
N ARG A 293 -5.77 -12.61 10.26
CA ARG A 293 -5.07 -13.30 11.35
C ARG A 293 -3.86 -14.09 10.85
N PHE A 294 -3.99 -14.75 9.69
CA PHE A 294 -2.89 -15.48 9.07
C PHE A 294 -1.78 -14.55 8.60
N ALA A 295 -2.12 -13.46 7.88
CA ALA A 295 -1.13 -12.46 7.46
C ALA A 295 -0.38 -11.84 8.65
N ALA A 296 -1.08 -11.60 9.77
CA ALA A 296 -0.46 -11.16 11.01
C ALA A 296 0.50 -12.23 11.59
N ALA A 297 0.09 -13.49 11.67
CA ALA A 297 1.00 -14.56 12.12
C ALA A 297 2.28 -14.66 11.27
N VAL A 298 2.13 -14.59 9.95
CA VAL A 298 3.25 -14.58 8.99
C VAL A 298 4.16 -13.37 9.18
N ALA A 299 3.57 -12.18 9.38
CA ALA A 299 4.32 -10.95 9.61
C ALA A 299 5.09 -10.98 10.95
N GLY A 300 4.44 -11.41 12.03
CA GLY A 300 5.10 -11.63 13.31
C GLY A 300 6.24 -12.64 13.21
N PHE A 301 6.04 -13.71 12.44
CA PHE A 301 7.06 -14.75 12.23
C PHE A 301 8.28 -14.21 11.48
N GLY A 302 8.06 -13.46 10.40
CA GLY A 302 9.14 -12.78 9.69
C GLY A 302 9.90 -11.77 10.57
N GLN A 303 9.20 -11.10 11.49
CA GLN A 303 9.84 -10.20 12.46
C GLN A 303 10.69 -10.95 13.49
N LEU A 304 10.26 -12.13 13.97
CA LEU A 304 11.07 -12.98 14.87
C LEU A 304 12.33 -13.50 14.18
N LEU A 305 12.21 -14.00 12.95
CA LEU A 305 13.36 -14.42 12.12
C LEU A 305 14.39 -13.30 11.95
N ASN A 306 13.90 -12.06 11.86
CA ASN A 306 14.72 -10.87 11.71
C ASN A 306 15.14 -10.23 13.04
N HIS A 307 14.96 -10.92 14.17
CA HIS A 307 15.28 -10.44 15.52
C HIS A 307 14.84 -9.00 15.76
N ASN A 308 13.59 -8.71 15.43
CA ASN A 308 13.04 -7.37 15.54
C ASN A 308 12.71 -7.04 17.00
N ALA A 309 13.19 -5.90 17.49
CA ALA A 309 13.04 -5.46 18.88
C ALA A 309 11.62 -4.98 19.26
N TYR A 310 10.72 -4.84 18.29
CA TYR A 310 9.35 -4.36 18.50
C TYR A 310 8.34 -5.46 18.88
N LEU A 311 8.76 -6.73 18.90
CA LEU A 311 7.94 -7.83 19.39
C LEU A 311 8.19 -7.99 20.89
N HIS A 312 7.16 -7.76 21.71
CA HIS A 312 7.28 -7.80 23.17
C HIS A 312 6.48 -8.96 23.78
N ASP A 313 5.26 -9.18 23.30
CA ASP A 313 4.29 -10.08 23.92
C ASP A 313 4.04 -11.36 23.08
N VAL A 314 4.96 -11.70 22.17
CA VAL A 314 4.75 -12.77 21.18
C VAL A 314 6.03 -13.56 20.88
N ASP A 315 5.87 -14.88 20.72
CA ASP A 315 6.92 -15.83 20.35
C ASP A 315 6.47 -16.75 19.19
N TYR A 316 7.33 -17.70 18.79
CA TYR A 316 7.00 -18.64 17.73
C TYR A 316 5.76 -19.48 18.04
N ALA A 317 5.63 -19.96 19.29
CA ALA A 317 4.50 -20.79 19.71
C ALA A 317 3.17 -20.04 19.53
N LYS A 318 3.11 -18.77 19.97
CA LYS A 318 1.92 -17.95 19.84
C LYS A 318 1.57 -17.66 18.38
N LEU A 319 2.56 -17.38 17.53
CA LEU A 319 2.31 -17.15 16.11
C LEU A 319 1.85 -18.42 15.39
N ILE A 320 2.38 -19.59 15.77
CA ILE A 320 1.94 -20.89 15.26
C ILE A 320 0.47 -21.15 15.66
N GLU A 321 0.08 -20.82 16.89
CA GLU A 321 -1.32 -20.90 17.34
C GLU A 321 -2.23 -20.01 16.49
N ILE A 322 -1.85 -18.74 16.27
CA ILE A 322 -2.62 -17.81 15.44
C ILE A 322 -2.74 -18.34 14.02
N ALA A 323 -1.63 -18.75 13.38
CA ALA A 323 -1.62 -19.30 12.02
C ALA A 323 -2.48 -20.56 11.90
N ALA A 324 -2.37 -21.50 12.86
CA ALA A 324 -3.17 -22.73 12.87
C ALA A 324 -4.68 -22.44 13.02
N SER A 325 -5.05 -21.41 13.78
CA SER A 325 -6.45 -20.97 13.94
C SER A 325 -7.01 -20.23 12.71
N ALA A 326 -6.16 -19.90 11.73
CA ALA A 326 -6.46 -18.96 10.65
C ALA A 326 -6.12 -19.51 9.25
N LEU A 327 -6.09 -20.84 9.10
CA LEU A 327 -5.84 -21.46 7.79
C LEU A 327 -6.90 -21.05 6.76
N GLY A 328 -8.17 -20.91 7.16
CA GLY A 328 -9.25 -20.53 6.26
C GLY A 328 -9.43 -21.52 5.10
N ASN A 329 -9.76 -21.00 3.92
CA ASN A 329 -9.78 -21.81 2.69
C ASN A 329 -8.35 -21.99 2.14
N ASP A 330 -7.78 -23.18 2.35
CA ASP A 330 -6.41 -23.53 1.94
C ASP A 330 -6.42 -24.73 0.97
N GLU A 331 -7.13 -24.60 -0.16
CA GLU A 331 -7.35 -25.69 -1.13
C GLU A 331 -6.04 -26.30 -1.66
N LEU A 332 -4.99 -25.48 -1.77
CA LEU A 332 -3.67 -25.88 -2.26
C LEU A 332 -2.72 -26.29 -1.14
N GLY A 333 -3.13 -26.19 0.14
CA GLY A 333 -2.32 -26.57 1.30
C GLY A 333 -1.12 -25.68 1.58
N GLN A 334 -1.04 -24.49 0.98
CA GLN A 334 0.11 -23.59 1.09
C GLN A 334 0.25 -23.01 2.50
N ARG A 335 -0.88 -22.64 3.13
CA ARG A 335 -0.87 -22.13 4.52
C ARG A 335 -0.51 -23.24 5.50
N GLN A 336 -1.01 -24.45 5.27
CA GLN A 336 -0.67 -25.63 6.05
C GLN A 336 0.83 -26.00 5.91
N GLU A 337 1.39 -25.94 4.70
CA GLU A 337 2.82 -26.17 4.48
C GLU A 337 3.68 -25.11 5.20
N PHE A 338 3.29 -23.84 5.11
CA PHE A 338 4.00 -22.78 5.83
C PHE A 338 3.90 -22.93 7.34
N LEU A 339 2.76 -23.38 7.87
CA LEU A 339 2.62 -23.71 9.30
C LEU A 339 3.62 -24.81 9.73
N HIS A 340 3.92 -25.78 8.86
CA HIS A 340 4.98 -26.76 9.13
C HIS A 340 6.37 -26.11 9.14
N LEU A 341 6.65 -25.16 8.24
CA LEU A 341 7.91 -24.39 8.26
C LEU A 341 8.06 -23.58 9.54
N MET A 342 6.99 -22.95 10.01
CA MET A 342 6.99 -22.21 11.29
C MET A 342 7.34 -23.13 12.46
N ARG A 343 6.72 -24.32 12.53
CA ARG A 343 6.99 -25.34 13.56
C ARG A 343 8.42 -25.86 13.49
N ALA A 344 8.92 -26.15 12.29
CA ALA A 344 10.30 -26.61 12.10
C ALA A 344 11.31 -25.51 12.50
N THR A 345 11.00 -24.24 12.21
CA THR A 345 11.80 -23.10 12.65
C THR A 345 11.82 -23.01 14.17
N GLN A 346 10.67 -23.15 14.84
CA GLN A 346 10.59 -23.16 16.30
C GLN A 346 11.53 -24.22 16.90
N LEU A 347 11.49 -25.45 16.38
CA LEU A 347 12.35 -26.54 16.85
C LEU A 347 13.85 -26.25 16.69
N LEU A 348 14.25 -25.47 15.67
CA LEU A 348 15.64 -25.05 15.47
C LEU A 348 16.04 -23.88 16.37
N THR A 349 15.08 -23.16 16.95
CA THR A 349 15.32 -22.06 17.89
C THR A 349 15.28 -22.47 19.35
N GLU A 350 14.69 -23.62 19.66
CA GLU A 350 14.68 -24.20 21.01
C GLU A 350 16.06 -24.83 21.31
N PRO A 351 16.68 -24.52 22.47
CA PRO A 351 18.03 -24.92 22.83
C PRO A 351 18.21 -26.40 23.20
#